data_AF-A0A143G7P1-F1
#
_entry.id   AF-A0A143G7P1-F1
#
_cell.length_a   1.000
_cell.length_b   1.000
_cell.length_c   1.000
_cell.angle_alpha   90.00
_cell.angle_beta   90.00
_cell.angle_gamma   90.00
#
_symmetry.space_group_name_H-M   'P 1'
#
loop_
_entity.id
_entity.type
_entity.pdbx_description
1 polymer ?
#
loop_
_entity_poly.entity_id
_entity_poly.type
_entity_poly.pdbx_seq_one_letter_code
_entity_poly.pdbx_strand_id
1 'polypeptide(L)'
;MTMIISAHLEGCLLIAADNRAMVCDVETGEMLLSHDDEAKIKLWSLGAIAGTGETVFLNRIMDYFSHFQAKEQQLKQMDVIYEEIEKRLMEGVPKEMLINNTLIFSMFDGEQSHLYSIPIEPFFKEIERKDGVKVIHPYVHEIYPWIVDVTCFNLPPDMSSLQNFQRHLRSLSSFDNESTFLEYHIQQLKKVFAVQASIDPSITTSFDLYIQICATGHSIALHIENPVLASPFPKKLNYWDRK
;
A
#
# COMPACT_ATOMS: atom_id res chain seq x y z
N MET A 1 9.46 -5.13 -2.56
CA MET A 1 8.89 -5.45 -1.22
C MET A 1 8.56 -4.13 -0.57
N THR A 2 7.43 -4.06 0.14
CA THR A 2 6.91 -2.82 0.70
C THR A 2 6.07 -3.13 1.92
N MET A 3 6.13 -2.30 2.95
CA MET A 3 5.07 -2.17 3.95
C MET A 3 4.23 -0.94 3.64
N ILE A 4 2.91 -1.14 3.55
CA ILE A 4 1.93 -0.07 3.51
C ILE A 4 1.01 -0.23 4.72
N ILE A 5 0.83 0.86 5.45
CA ILE A 5 -0.19 1.00 6.48
C ILE A 5 -1.19 2.00 5.95
N SER A 6 -2.46 1.64 5.91
CA SER A 6 -3.53 2.56 5.59
C SER A 6 -4.61 2.53 6.66
N ALA A 7 -5.20 3.68 6.95
CA ALA A 7 -6.15 3.79 8.04
C ALA A 7 -7.21 4.85 7.74
N HIS A 8 -8.44 4.57 8.16
CA HIS A 8 -9.48 5.58 8.21
C HIS A 8 -9.64 6.05 9.66
N LEU A 9 -9.27 7.30 9.93
CA LEU A 9 -9.19 7.88 11.28
C LEU A 9 -10.47 8.63 11.69
N GLU A 10 -11.63 8.34 11.08
CA GLU A 10 -12.87 9.13 11.22
C GLU A 10 -12.66 10.63 10.90
N GLY A 11 -12.97 11.03 9.68
CA GLY A 11 -12.78 12.40 9.19
C GLY A 11 -11.46 12.65 8.46
N CYS A 12 -10.47 11.75 8.61
CA CYS A 12 -9.26 11.72 7.80
C CYS A 12 -8.92 10.30 7.32
N LEU A 13 -8.26 10.22 6.17
CA LEU A 13 -7.62 9.01 5.65
C LEU A 13 -6.10 9.14 5.78
N LEU A 14 -5.43 8.01 5.96
CA LEU A 14 -3.98 7.92 6.09
C LEU A 14 -3.46 6.79 5.20
N ILE A 15 -2.37 7.03 4.47
CA ILE A 15 -1.56 6.02 3.79
C ILE A 15 -0.09 6.29 4.13
N ALA A 16 0.61 5.30 4.66
CA ALA A 16 2.03 5.38 4.95
C ALA A 16 2.76 4.21 4.28
N ALA A 17 3.91 4.47 3.64
CA ALA A 17 4.68 3.44 2.95
C ALA A 17 6.19 3.61 3.22
N ASP A 18 6.90 2.51 3.45
CA ASP A 18 8.35 2.53 3.59
C ASP A 18 9.06 2.92 2.27
N ASN A 19 10.36 3.17 2.31
CA ASN A 19 11.14 3.69 1.18
C ASN A 19 12.16 2.70 0.59
N ARG A 20 12.21 1.45 1.08
CA ARG A 20 13.18 0.46 0.57
C ARG A 20 12.80 -0.07 -0.82
N ALA A 21 13.74 -0.04 -1.75
CA ALA A 21 13.66 -0.71 -3.05
C ALA A 21 14.57 -1.94 -3.09
N MET A 22 14.03 -3.01 -3.67
CA MET A 22 14.64 -4.33 -3.69
C MET A 22 14.65 -4.85 -5.12
N VAL A 23 15.80 -5.37 -5.56
CA VAL A 23 15.91 -6.12 -6.83
C VAL A 23 15.69 -7.60 -6.50
N CYS A 24 14.83 -8.26 -7.26
CA CYS A 24 14.61 -9.70 -7.18
C CYS A 24 15.10 -10.36 -8.46
N ASP A 25 16.00 -11.33 -8.35
CA ASP A 25 16.27 -12.25 -9.44
C ASP A 25 15.07 -13.20 -9.57
N VAL A 26 14.45 -13.24 -10.76
CA VAL A 26 13.18 -13.93 -10.97
C VAL A 26 13.35 -15.45 -11.01
N GLU A 27 14.51 -15.97 -11.41
CA GLU A 27 14.74 -17.41 -11.50
C GLU A 27 15.08 -18.00 -10.13
N THR A 28 15.95 -17.33 -9.40
CA THR A 28 16.48 -17.80 -8.11
C THR A 28 15.70 -17.27 -6.92
N GLY A 29 14.99 -16.15 -7.09
CA GLY A 29 14.32 -15.42 -6.00
C GLY A 29 15.27 -14.60 -5.14
N GLU A 30 16.56 -14.55 -5.45
CA GLU A 30 17.52 -13.80 -4.65
C GLU A 30 17.15 -12.32 -4.61
N MET A 31 17.08 -11.75 -3.40
CA MET A 31 16.70 -10.37 -3.19
C MET A 31 17.89 -9.56 -2.68
N LEU A 32 18.19 -8.47 -3.40
CA LEU A 32 19.28 -7.55 -3.11
C LEU A 32 18.73 -6.15 -2.87
N LEU A 33 19.32 -5.46 -1.90
CA LEU A 33 19.02 -4.05 -1.67
C LEU A 33 19.43 -3.24 -2.89
N SER A 34 18.51 -2.41 -3.38
CA SER A 34 18.80 -1.42 -4.43
C SER A 34 19.14 -0.07 -3.81
N HIS A 35 18.19 0.51 -3.08
CA HIS A 35 18.29 1.81 -2.41
C HIS A 35 17.16 1.97 -1.37
N ASP A 36 17.21 3.05 -0.58
CA ASP A 36 16.32 3.31 0.57
C ASP A 36 15.48 4.60 0.43
N ASP A 37 15.38 5.16 -0.78
CA ASP A 37 14.71 6.43 -1.10
C ASP A 37 13.60 6.30 -2.16
N GLU A 38 13.03 5.10 -2.33
CA GLU A 38 11.92 4.87 -3.26
C GLU A 38 10.62 5.45 -2.71
N ALA A 39 10.03 6.41 -3.43
CA ALA A 39 8.72 6.95 -3.12
C ALA A 39 7.62 6.01 -3.66
N LYS A 40 6.86 5.39 -2.75
CA LYS A 40 5.85 4.38 -3.11
C LYS A 40 4.42 4.90 -3.15
N ILE A 41 4.23 6.17 -2.79
CA ILE A 41 2.94 6.87 -2.83
C ILE A 41 2.97 7.86 -3.99
N LYS A 42 2.06 7.72 -4.95
CA LYS A 42 1.83 8.69 -6.02
C LYS A 42 0.54 9.47 -5.76
N LEU A 43 0.60 10.78 -5.91
CA LEU A 43 -0.57 11.64 -5.86
C LEU A 43 -1.28 11.67 -7.21
N TRP A 44 -2.60 11.82 -7.20
CA TRP A 44 -3.43 11.98 -8.39
C TRP A 44 -4.56 12.98 -8.12
N SER A 45 -5.36 13.27 -9.14
CA SER A 45 -6.33 14.38 -9.11
C SER A 45 -7.39 14.26 -8.02
N LEU A 46 -7.66 13.06 -7.51
CA LEU A 46 -8.67 12.78 -6.48
C LEU A 46 -8.09 12.30 -5.15
N GLY A 47 -6.78 12.06 -5.04
CA GLY A 47 -6.18 11.57 -3.80
C GLY A 47 -4.75 11.04 -3.97
N ALA A 48 -4.48 9.87 -3.40
CA ALA A 48 -3.20 9.16 -3.53
C ALA A 48 -3.39 7.66 -3.81
N ILE A 49 -2.39 7.05 -4.43
CA ILE A 49 -2.29 5.60 -4.67
C ILE A 49 -0.91 5.10 -4.20
N ALA A 50 -0.89 3.92 -3.60
CA ALA A 50 0.30 3.21 -3.16
C ALA A 50 0.18 1.72 -3.49
N GLY A 51 1.31 1.03 -3.57
CA GLY A 51 1.35 -0.36 -4.01
C GLY A 51 2.51 -1.15 -3.43
N THR A 52 2.26 -2.44 -3.18
CA THR A 52 3.27 -3.39 -2.72
C THR A 52 3.34 -4.57 -3.66
N GLY A 53 4.55 -5.02 -3.97
CA GLY A 53 4.82 -6.12 -4.90
C GLY A 53 5.83 -5.74 -5.99
N GLU A 54 5.47 -6.01 -7.25
CA GLU A 54 6.32 -5.88 -8.43
C GLU A 54 6.28 -4.44 -8.98
N THR A 55 7.43 -3.76 -8.95
CA THR A 55 7.52 -2.32 -9.18
C THR A 55 7.02 -1.88 -10.56
N VAL A 56 7.30 -2.63 -11.64
CA VAL A 56 6.91 -2.23 -13.00
C VAL A 56 5.39 -2.31 -13.17
N PHE A 57 4.77 -3.40 -12.72
CA PHE A 57 3.33 -3.61 -12.69
C PHE A 57 2.63 -2.46 -11.96
N LEU A 58 3.06 -2.19 -10.72
CA LEU A 58 2.46 -1.14 -9.89
C LEU A 58 2.61 0.24 -10.50
N ASN A 59 3.82 0.58 -10.97
CA ASN A 59 4.07 1.90 -11.53
C ASN A 59 3.21 2.19 -12.76
N ARG A 60 3.02 1.21 -13.65
CA ARG A 60 2.16 1.38 -14.84
C ARG A 60 0.69 1.58 -14.49
N ILE A 61 0.19 0.89 -13.45
CA ILE A 61 -1.17 1.11 -12.94
C ILE A 61 -1.28 2.49 -12.28
N MET A 62 -0.31 2.89 -11.46
CA MET A 62 -0.33 4.21 -10.84
C MET A 62 -0.22 5.34 -11.87
N ASP A 63 0.51 5.12 -12.97
CA ASP A 63 0.58 6.11 -14.06
C ASP A 63 -0.81 6.31 -14.68
N TYR A 64 -1.65 5.28 -14.79
CA TYR A 64 -3.06 5.45 -15.19
C TYR A 64 -3.81 6.41 -14.25
N PHE A 65 -3.64 6.27 -12.93
CA PHE A 65 -4.24 7.18 -11.95
C PHE A 65 -3.73 8.62 -12.11
N SER A 66 -2.42 8.80 -12.29
CA SER A 66 -1.83 10.15 -12.47
C SER A 66 -2.31 10.86 -13.72
N HIS A 67 -2.68 10.13 -14.78
CA HIS A 67 -3.22 10.71 -16.01
C HIS A 67 -4.75 10.87 -16.00
N PHE A 68 -5.44 10.26 -15.04
CA PHE A 68 -6.90 10.32 -14.91
C PHE A 68 -7.40 11.76 -14.80
N GLN A 69 -8.28 12.13 -15.73
CA GLN A 69 -8.94 13.43 -15.73
C GLN A 69 -10.33 13.30 -15.09
N ALA A 70 -10.67 14.18 -14.14
CA ALA A 70 -12.00 14.17 -13.49
C ALA A 70 -13.19 14.38 -14.45
N LYS A 71 -12.95 14.72 -15.72
CA LYS A 71 -13.97 14.74 -16.79
C LYS A 71 -14.35 13.34 -17.28
N GLU A 72 -13.50 12.34 -17.02
CA GLU A 72 -13.80 10.94 -17.27
C GLU A 72 -14.88 10.48 -16.30
N GLN A 73 -15.96 9.88 -16.81
CA GLN A 73 -17.15 9.56 -16.01
C GLN A 73 -16.91 8.47 -14.96
N GLN A 74 -15.88 7.63 -15.12
CA GLN A 74 -15.62 6.52 -14.21
C GLN A 74 -14.16 6.06 -14.29
N LEU A 75 -13.55 5.83 -13.13
CA LEU A 75 -12.27 5.14 -13.02
C LEU A 75 -12.43 3.67 -13.48
N LYS A 76 -11.57 3.22 -14.38
CA LYS A 76 -11.56 1.85 -14.95
C LYS A 76 -10.38 1.03 -14.42
N GLN A 77 -10.09 1.17 -13.13
CA GLN A 77 -8.94 0.54 -12.50
C GLN A 77 -8.94 -0.98 -12.65
N MET A 78 -10.11 -1.64 -12.64
CA MET A 78 -10.18 -3.10 -12.76
C MET A 78 -9.75 -3.60 -14.15
N ASP A 79 -10.17 -2.90 -15.20
CA ASP A 79 -9.79 -3.23 -16.58
C ASP A 79 -8.29 -3.01 -16.78
N VAL A 80 -7.77 -1.86 -16.31
CA VAL A 80 -6.35 -1.51 -16.39
C VAL A 80 -5.47 -2.52 -15.65
N ILE A 81 -5.89 -2.95 -14.45
CA ILE A 81 -5.19 -3.98 -13.68
C ILE A 81 -5.16 -5.30 -14.47
N TYR A 82 -6.30 -5.72 -15.03
CA TYR A 82 -6.38 -6.96 -15.81
C TYR A 82 -5.46 -6.94 -17.03
N GLU A 83 -5.51 -5.86 -17.82
CA GLU A 83 -4.65 -5.68 -18.99
C GLU A 83 -3.15 -5.69 -18.61
N GLU A 84 -2.78 -5.03 -17.51
CA GLU A 84 -1.40 -5.02 -17.06
C GLU A 84 -0.95 -6.37 -16.51
N ILE A 85 -1.84 -7.17 -15.89
CA ILE A 85 -1.55 -8.56 -15.52
C ILE A 85 -1.18 -9.37 -16.76
N GLU A 86 -2.00 -9.34 -17.81
CA GLU A 86 -1.74 -10.08 -19.05
C GLU A 86 -0.41 -9.66 -19.67
N LYS A 87 -0.14 -8.35 -19.69
CA LYS A 87 1.11 -7.80 -20.23
C LYS A 87 2.34 -8.28 -19.46
N ARG A 88 2.32 -8.23 -18.12
CA ARG A 88 3.46 -8.68 -17.30
C ARG A 88 3.71 -10.17 -17.44
N LEU A 89 2.66 -10.99 -17.55
CA LEU A 89 2.80 -12.42 -17.83
C LEU A 89 3.47 -12.67 -19.20
N MET A 90 3.10 -11.93 -20.24
CA MET A 90 3.74 -12.01 -21.56
C MET A 90 5.20 -11.52 -21.53
N GLU A 91 5.52 -10.56 -20.68
CA GLU A 91 6.89 -10.08 -20.42
C GLU A 91 7.71 -11.06 -19.57
N GLY A 92 7.13 -12.21 -19.17
CA GLY A 92 7.83 -13.30 -18.47
C GLY A 92 7.82 -13.21 -16.95
N VAL A 93 7.02 -12.32 -16.36
CA VAL A 93 6.88 -12.24 -14.89
C VAL A 93 6.08 -13.45 -14.38
N PRO A 94 6.58 -14.18 -13.36
CA PRO A 94 5.84 -15.28 -12.76
C PRO A 94 4.53 -14.79 -12.14
N LYS A 95 3.48 -15.60 -12.32
CA LYS A 95 2.15 -15.37 -11.74
C LYS A 95 2.22 -15.18 -10.22
N GLU A 96 3.10 -15.92 -9.56
CA GLU A 96 3.32 -15.89 -8.11
C GLU A 96 3.78 -14.51 -7.63
N MET A 97 4.58 -13.80 -8.44
CA MET A 97 5.00 -12.43 -8.12
C MET A 97 3.83 -11.46 -8.24
N LEU A 98 2.97 -11.64 -9.26
CA LEU A 98 1.80 -10.78 -9.50
C LEU A 98 0.71 -10.97 -8.45
N ILE A 99 0.38 -12.22 -8.08
CA ILE A 99 -0.63 -12.56 -7.06
C ILE A 99 -0.40 -11.81 -5.74
N ASN A 100 0.86 -11.62 -5.36
CA ASN A 100 1.25 -11.03 -4.10
C ASN A 100 1.18 -9.49 -4.08
N ASN A 101 0.68 -8.87 -5.15
CA ASN A 101 0.51 -7.43 -5.22
C ASN A 101 -0.79 -6.99 -4.55
N THR A 102 -0.74 -5.80 -3.95
CA THR A 102 -1.92 -5.08 -3.46
C THR A 102 -1.75 -3.61 -3.81
N LEU A 103 -2.84 -2.99 -4.27
CA LEU A 103 -2.96 -1.55 -4.46
C LEU A 103 -3.83 -0.97 -3.37
N ILE A 104 -3.42 0.18 -2.83
CA ILE A 104 -4.21 0.97 -1.88
C ILE A 104 -4.36 2.36 -2.47
N PHE A 105 -5.58 2.89 -2.49
CA PHE A 105 -5.79 4.24 -2.98
C PHE A 105 -6.90 4.96 -2.23
N SER A 106 -6.79 6.28 -2.19
CA SER A 106 -7.80 7.18 -1.69
C SER A 106 -8.40 7.99 -2.84
N MET A 107 -9.67 8.34 -2.70
CA MET A 107 -10.41 9.11 -3.71
C MET A 107 -11.44 10.01 -3.02
N PHE A 108 -11.39 11.30 -3.31
CA PHE A 108 -12.47 12.24 -3.02
C PHE A 108 -13.47 12.23 -4.17
N ASP A 109 -14.71 11.84 -3.89
CA ASP A 109 -15.77 11.69 -4.90
C ASP A 109 -16.56 13.00 -5.16
N GLY A 110 -16.22 14.07 -4.45
CA GLY A 110 -16.94 15.36 -4.46
C GLY A 110 -17.77 15.61 -3.21
N GLU A 111 -18.10 14.56 -2.44
CA GLU A 111 -18.82 14.64 -1.17
C GLU A 111 -17.95 14.20 0.00
N GLN A 112 -17.24 13.08 -0.16
CA GLN A 112 -16.35 12.54 0.87
C GLN A 112 -15.15 11.78 0.28
N SER A 113 -14.09 11.63 1.08
CA SER A 113 -12.95 10.81 0.69
C SER A 113 -13.13 9.39 1.19
N HIS A 114 -12.86 8.44 0.30
CA HIS A 114 -12.89 7.01 0.56
C HIS A 114 -11.50 6.40 0.43
N LEU A 115 -11.29 5.29 1.14
CA LEU A 115 -10.05 4.52 1.10
C LEU A 115 -10.33 3.10 0.64
N TYR A 116 -9.57 2.63 -0.33
CA TYR A 116 -9.80 1.33 -0.98
C TYR A 116 -8.52 0.51 -1.03
N SER A 117 -8.68 -0.81 -1.03
CA SER A 117 -7.65 -1.81 -1.26
C SER A 117 -8.09 -2.77 -2.36
N ILE A 118 -7.17 -3.09 -3.28
CA ILE A 118 -7.37 -4.06 -4.36
C ILE A 118 -6.26 -5.11 -4.27
N PRO A 119 -6.54 -6.30 -3.73
CA PRO A 119 -5.63 -7.42 -3.84
C PRO A 119 -5.62 -7.95 -5.27
N ILE A 120 -4.46 -8.37 -5.77
CA ILE A 120 -4.32 -8.89 -7.14
C ILE A 120 -4.62 -10.38 -7.24
N GLU A 121 -4.46 -11.13 -6.15
CA GLU A 121 -4.76 -12.57 -6.09
C GLU A 121 -6.12 -12.98 -6.69
N PRO A 122 -7.25 -12.28 -6.43
CA PRO A 122 -8.55 -12.64 -7.00
C PRO A 122 -8.65 -12.59 -8.53
N PHE A 123 -7.77 -11.84 -9.21
CA PHE A 123 -7.72 -11.80 -10.68
C PHE A 123 -7.26 -13.14 -11.28
N PHE A 124 -6.74 -14.04 -10.47
CA PHE A 124 -6.27 -15.36 -10.88
C PHE A 124 -7.16 -16.51 -10.41
N LYS A 125 -8.28 -16.21 -9.74
CA LYS A 125 -9.24 -17.19 -9.22
C LYS A 125 -10.44 -17.32 -10.15
N GLU A 126 -10.53 -18.46 -10.82
CA GLU A 126 -11.74 -18.86 -11.54
C GLU A 126 -12.78 -19.43 -10.57
N ILE A 127 -13.99 -18.91 -10.63
CA ILE A 127 -15.16 -19.39 -9.88
C ILE A 127 -16.15 -19.94 -10.90
N GLU A 128 -16.58 -21.20 -10.73
CA GLU A 128 -17.64 -21.78 -11.53
C GLU A 128 -19.01 -21.34 -10.99
N ARG A 129 -19.79 -20.66 -11.82
CA ARG A 129 -21.16 -20.27 -11.50
C ARG A 129 -22.11 -21.47 -11.64
N LYS A 130 -23.32 -21.35 -11.09
CA LYS A 130 -24.35 -22.40 -11.12
C LYS A 130 -24.78 -22.83 -12.54
N ASP A 131 -24.51 -22.00 -13.54
CA ASP A 131 -24.75 -22.26 -14.96
C ASP A 131 -23.55 -22.91 -15.68
N GLY A 132 -22.48 -23.25 -14.96
CA GLY A 132 -21.26 -23.85 -15.50
C GLY A 132 -20.29 -22.86 -16.13
N VAL A 133 -20.61 -21.55 -16.10
CA VAL A 133 -19.72 -20.52 -16.63
C VAL A 133 -18.63 -20.22 -15.60
N LYS A 134 -17.37 -20.34 -16.02
CA LYS A 134 -16.22 -19.90 -15.22
C LYS A 134 -16.05 -18.39 -15.34
N VAL A 135 -15.94 -17.71 -14.20
CA VAL A 135 -15.72 -16.27 -14.14
C VAL A 135 -14.60 -15.92 -13.17
N ILE A 136 -13.90 -14.83 -13.46
CA ILE A 136 -13.01 -14.18 -12.50
C ILE A 136 -13.80 -13.04 -11.87
N HIS A 137 -13.77 -12.94 -10.53
CA HIS A 137 -14.52 -11.91 -9.80
C HIS A 137 -13.59 -11.17 -8.82
N PRO A 138 -12.72 -10.29 -9.34
CA PRO A 138 -11.92 -9.43 -8.49
C PRO A 138 -12.82 -8.37 -7.84
N TYR A 139 -12.38 -7.85 -6.70
CA TYR A 139 -13.16 -6.92 -5.90
C TYR A 139 -12.31 -5.74 -5.41
N VAL A 140 -12.99 -4.63 -5.16
CA VAL A 140 -12.43 -3.46 -4.48
C VAL A 140 -12.94 -3.49 -3.05
N HIS A 141 -12.03 -3.51 -2.08
CA HIS A 141 -12.37 -3.50 -0.67
C HIS A 141 -12.32 -2.07 -0.13
N GLU A 142 -13.42 -1.56 0.40
CA GLU A 142 -13.46 -0.27 1.09
C GLU A 142 -13.02 -0.41 2.54
N ILE A 143 -12.11 0.48 2.98
CA ILE A 143 -11.59 0.54 4.34
C ILE A 143 -12.43 1.55 5.11
N TYR A 144 -13.30 1.05 5.98
CA TYR A 144 -14.24 1.83 6.78
C TYR A 144 -13.57 2.56 7.96
N PRO A 145 -14.24 3.58 8.55
CA PRO A 145 -13.76 4.27 9.74
C PRO A 145 -13.29 3.34 10.84
N TRP A 146 -12.18 3.71 11.47
CA TRP A 146 -11.52 2.99 12.56
C TRP A 146 -10.90 1.64 12.17
N ILE A 147 -10.73 1.38 10.88
CA ILE A 147 -10.01 0.22 10.38
C ILE A 147 -8.61 0.64 9.92
N VAL A 148 -7.61 -0.11 10.37
CA VAL A 148 -6.25 -0.12 9.82
C VAL A 148 -6.11 -1.36 8.94
N ASP A 149 -5.70 -1.13 7.70
CA ASP A 149 -5.27 -2.16 6.77
C ASP A 149 -3.74 -2.13 6.66
N VAL A 150 -3.12 -3.30 6.68
CA VAL A 150 -1.66 -3.43 6.60
C VAL A 150 -1.35 -4.44 5.52
N THR A 151 -0.57 -4.00 4.54
CA THR A 151 0.01 -4.93 3.56
C THR A 151 1.53 -4.90 3.66
N CYS A 152 2.13 -6.05 3.92
CA CYS A 152 3.58 -6.21 3.99
C CYS A 152 4.01 -7.56 3.40
N PHE A 153 5.28 -7.65 3.00
CA PHE A 153 5.83 -8.87 2.43
C PHE A 153 5.87 -10.01 3.46
N ASN A 154 6.48 -9.77 4.63
CA ASN A 154 6.43 -10.66 5.78
C ASN A 154 5.57 -10.04 6.90
N LEU A 155 4.50 -10.73 7.29
CA LEU A 155 3.76 -10.33 8.49
C LEU A 155 4.63 -10.60 9.72
N PRO A 156 4.75 -9.65 10.66
CA PRO A 156 5.50 -9.90 11.87
C PRO A 156 4.78 -10.96 12.71
N PRO A 157 5.52 -11.90 13.34
CA PRO A 157 4.91 -12.89 14.22
C PRO A 157 4.25 -12.24 15.45
N ASP A 158 4.76 -11.07 15.86
CA ASP A 158 4.14 -10.22 16.86
C ASP A 158 3.47 -9.01 16.22
N MET A 159 2.14 -8.98 16.27
CA MET A 159 1.30 -7.89 15.77
C MET A 159 0.99 -6.84 16.84
N SER A 160 1.63 -6.89 18.02
CA SER A 160 1.32 -6.01 19.15
C SER A 160 1.47 -4.53 18.81
N SER A 161 2.48 -4.15 18.02
CA SER A 161 2.70 -2.76 17.58
C SER A 161 1.55 -2.24 16.72
N LEU A 162 1.08 -3.05 15.76
CA LEU A 162 -0.05 -2.74 14.88
C LEU A 162 -1.38 -2.72 15.62
N GLN A 163 -1.61 -3.70 16.51
CA GLN A 163 -2.78 -3.71 17.38
C GLN A 163 -2.80 -2.50 18.32
N ASN A 164 -1.64 -2.08 18.80
CA ASN A 164 -1.52 -0.89 19.63
C ASN A 164 -1.84 0.36 18.83
N PHE A 165 -1.37 0.47 17.59
CA PHE A 165 -1.75 1.56 16.68
C PHE A 165 -3.27 1.60 16.46
N GLN A 166 -3.88 0.47 16.08
CA GLN A 166 -5.33 0.31 15.89
C GLN A 166 -6.15 0.74 17.13
N ARG A 167 -5.71 0.38 18.34
CA ARG A 167 -6.43 0.73 19.59
C ARG A 167 -6.31 2.20 19.97
N HIS A 168 -5.34 2.92 19.42
CA HIS A 168 -5.04 4.30 19.75
C HIS A 168 -5.27 5.26 18.59
N LEU A 169 -6.02 4.84 17.57
CA LEU A 169 -6.50 5.75 16.54
C LEU A 169 -7.32 6.88 17.18
N ARG A 170 -7.14 8.09 16.67
CA ARG A 170 -7.91 9.26 17.12
C ARG A 170 -8.28 10.11 15.92
N SER A 171 -9.50 10.63 15.93
CA SER A 171 -9.97 11.53 14.89
C SER A 171 -9.34 12.91 14.98
N LEU A 172 -9.36 13.64 13.88
CA LEU A 172 -8.86 15.02 13.82
C LEU A 172 -9.56 15.91 14.86
N SER A 173 -10.85 15.71 15.08
CA SER A 173 -11.64 16.44 16.09
C SER A 173 -11.23 16.16 17.55
N SER A 174 -10.38 15.15 17.78
CA SER A 174 -9.84 14.84 19.12
C SER A 174 -8.63 15.71 19.50
N PHE A 175 -8.20 16.62 18.63
CA PHE A 175 -7.03 17.47 18.82
C PHE A 175 -7.38 18.95 18.64
N ASP A 176 -6.64 19.82 19.33
CA ASP A 176 -6.86 21.27 19.25
C ASP A 176 -6.46 21.86 17.90
N ASN A 177 -5.54 21.21 17.17
CA ASN A 177 -5.02 21.65 15.89
C ASN A 177 -4.44 20.49 15.07
N GLU A 178 -4.33 20.71 13.75
CA GLU A 178 -3.82 19.74 12.78
C GLU A 178 -2.38 19.31 13.08
N SER A 179 -1.50 20.22 13.49
CA SER A 179 -0.10 19.88 13.77
C SER A 179 0.04 18.87 14.90
N THR A 180 -0.75 18.99 15.97
CA THR A 180 -0.74 18.02 17.07
C THR A 180 -1.32 16.67 16.65
N PHE A 181 -2.37 16.67 15.81
CA PHE A 181 -2.92 15.45 15.21
C PHE A 181 -1.88 14.71 14.35
N LEU A 182 -1.16 15.45 13.49
CA LEU A 182 -0.12 14.91 12.62
C LEU A 182 1.02 14.31 13.43
N GLU A 183 1.57 15.08 14.37
CA GLU A 183 2.67 14.64 15.21
C GLU A 183 2.29 13.38 16.00
N TYR A 184 1.08 13.32 16.55
CA TYR A 184 0.59 12.14 17.26
C TYR A 184 0.66 10.87 16.40
N HIS A 185 0.12 10.91 15.18
CA HIS A 185 0.08 9.75 14.30
C HIS A 185 1.47 9.41 13.74
N ILE A 186 2.30 10.41 13.42
CA ILE A 186 3.69 10.22 13.02
C ILE A 186 4.46 9.44 14.10
N GLN A 187 4.32 9.82 15.38
CA GLN A 187 5.03 9.15 16.47
C GLN A 187 4.56 7.70 16.69
N GLN A 188 3.29 7.38 16.41
CA GLN A 188 2.83 5.99 16.44
C GLN A 188 3.39 5.19 15.27
N LEU A 189 3.32 5.74 14.05
CA LEU A 189 3.83 5.08 12.85
C LEU A 189 5.33 4.82 12.92
N LYS A 190 6.13 5.78 13.45
CA LYS A 190 7.56 5.59 13.70
C LYS A 190 7.87 4.34 14.51
N LYS A 191 7.05 4.03 15.52
CA LYS A 191 7.21 2.80 16.33
C LYS A 191 6.87 1.56 15.51
N VAL A 192 5.81 1.60 14.72
CA VAL A 192 5.40 0.47 13.87
C VAL A 192 6.46 0.16 12.83
N PHE A 193 6.91 1.14 12.07
CA PHE A 193 7.97 0.95 11.06
C PHE A 193 9.29 0.51 11.69
N ALA A 194 9.66 1.04 12.87
CA ALA A 194 10.85 0.58 13.58
C ALA A 194 10.78 -0.89 13.99
N VAL A 195 9.63 -1.34 14.53
CA VAL A 195 9.43 -2.75 14.87
C VAL A 195 9.47 -3.62 13.62
N GLN A 196 8.78 -3.22 12.54
CA GLN A 196 8.74 -4.00 11.32
C GLN A 196 10.12 -4.11 10.65
N ALA A 197 10.87 -3.00 10.53
CA ALA A 197 12.21 -2.99 9.96
C ALA A 197 13.23 -3.81 10.77
N SER A 198 12.96 -4.05 12.06
CA SER A 198 13.80 -4.94 12.89
C SER A 198 13.60 -6.42 12.56
N ILE A 199 12.44 -6.78 12.01
CA ILE A 199 12.00 -8.15 11.69
C ILE A 199 12.25 -8.45 10.21
N ASP A 200 11.87 -7.51 9.34
CA ASP A 200 11.95 -7.66 7.89
C ASP A 200 12.98 -6.67 7.32
N PRO A 201 14.13 -7.16 6.85
CA PRO A 201 15.18 -6.33 6.28
C PRO A 201 14.78 -5.72 4.93
N SER A 202 13.62 -6.04 4.38
CA SER A 202 13.11 -5.41 3.16
C SER A 202 12.35 -4.11 3.39
N ILE A 203 12.29 -3.62 4.64
CA ILE A 203 11.52 -2.44 5.03
C ILE A 203 12.44 -1.42 5.72
N THR A 204 12.27 -0.13 5.41
CA THR A 204 12.95 0.97 6.10
C THR A 204 12.17 1.45 7.33
N THR A 205 12.88 2.10 8.25
CA THR A 205 12.30 2.79 9.40
C THR A 205 11.68 4.12 9.01
N SER A 206 12.28 4.84 8.04
CA SER A 206 11.72 6.03 7.39
C SER A 206 10.62 5.62 6.41
N PHE A 207 9.65 6.51 6.23
CA PHE A 207 8.46 6.27 5.41
C PHE A 207 7.89 7.57 4.86
N ASP A 208 7.15 7.47 3.76
CA ASP A 208 6.28 8.55 3.28
C ASP A 208 4.90 8.43 3.92
N LEU A 209 4.30 9.57 4.21
CA LEU A 209 2.98 9.69 4.84
C LEU A 209 2.10 10.60 4.00
N TYR A 210 0.95 10.08 3.58
CA TYR A 210 -0.13 10.81 2.96
C TYR A 210 -1.34 10.87 3.88
N ILE A 211 -1.94 12.05 4.02
CA ILE A 211 -3.17 12.28 4.79
C ILE A 211 -4.15 13.08 3.94
N GLN A 212 -5.43 12.69 3.97
CA GLN A 212 -6.52 13.38 3.28
C GLN A 212 -7.69 13.63 4.22
N ILE A 213 -8.21 14.85 4.23
CA ILE A 213 -9.41 15.22 4.98
C ILE A 213 -10.64 14.71 4.23
N CYS A 214 -11.44 13.87 4.87
CA CYS A 214 -12.59 13.22 4.24
C CYS A 214 -13.57 14.22 3.64
N ALA A 215 -13.93 15.27 4.39
CA ALA A 215 -15.00 16.20 4.00
C ALA A 215 -14.62 17.16 2.85
N THR A 216 -13.33 17.37 2.58
CA THR A 216 -12.88 18.39 1.62
C THR A 216 -11.97 17.85 0.53
N GLY A 217 -11.45 16.63 0.69
CA GLY A 217 -10.43 16.07 -0.19
C GLY A 217 -9.06 16.74 -0.06
N HIS A 218 -8.91 17.77 0.79
CA HIS A 218 -7.62 18.43 1.02
C HIS A 218 -6.62 17.43 1.57
N SER A 219 -5.41 17.43 1.04
CA SER A 219 -4.41 16.44 1.39
C SER A 219 -3.01 17.03 1.55
N ILE A 220 -2.20 16.30 2.29
CA ILE A 220 -0.77 16.55 2.46
C ILE A 220 0.01 15.26 2.26
N ALA A 221 1.24 15.40 1.76
CA ALA A 221 2.20 14.30 1.65
C ALA A 221 3.52 14.76 2.25
N LEU A 222 4.12 13.92 3.10
CA LEU A 222 5.30 14.22 3.89
C LEU A 222 6.25 13.03 3.86
N HIS A 223 7.54 13.30 3.73
CA HIS A 223 8.57 12.31 4.03
C HIS A 223 8.90 12.36 5.53
N ILE A 224 8.93 11.21 6.20
CA ILE A 224 9.16 11.09 7.63
C ILE A 224 10.47 10.35 7.91
N GLU A 225 11.46 11.11 8.36
CA GLU A 225 12.72 10.56 8.83
C GLU A 225 12.56 9.85 10.18
N ASN A 226 13.17 8.68 10.29
CA ASN A 226 13.15 7.86 11.49
C ASN A 226 14.52 7.18 11.72
N PRO A 227 15.47 7.87 12.36
CA PRO A 227 16.89 7.48 12.41
C PRO A 227 17.20 6.28 13.33
N VAL A 228 16.24 5.39 13.56
CA VAL A 228 16.47 4.12 14.25
C VAL A 228 17.33 3.24 13.36
N LEU A 229 18.44 2.71 13.90
CA LEU A 229 19.32 1.80 13.18
C LEU A 229 18.53 0.55 12.76
N ALA A 230 18.35 0.39 11.45
CA ALA A 230 17.79 -0.84 10.91
C ALA A 230 18.73 -2.02 11.19
N SER A 231 18.16 -3.22 11.36
CA SER A 231 18.93 -4.46 11.39
C SER A 231 19.81 -4.55 10.14
N PRO A 232 21.07 -5.02 10.24
CA PRO A 232 21.92 -5.17 9.08
C PRO A 232 21.26 -6.08 8.05
N PHE A 233 21.27 -5.66 6.79
CA PHE A 233 20.66 -6.43 5.70
C PHE A 233 21.33 -7.82 5.59
N PRO A 234 20.59 -8.93 5.74
CA PRO A 234 21.18 -10.25 5.71
C PRO A 234 21.67 -10.60 4.31
N LYS A 235 22.77 -11.35 4.24
CA LYS A 235 23.38 -11.77 2.96
C LYS A 235 22.55 -12.75 2.13
N LYS A 236 21.44 -13.25 2.67
CA LYS A 236 20.56 -14.24 2.00
C LYS A 236 19.12 -13.93 2.33
N LEU A 237 18.48 -13.13 1.48
CA LEU A 237 17.04 -12.92 1.48
C LEU A 237 16.52 -13.48 0.15
N ASN A 238 15.46 -14.29 0.20
CA ASN A 238 14.90 -14.93 -0.99
C ASN A 238 13.37 -14.72 -1.04
N TYR A 239 12.86 -14.34 -2.20
CA TYR A 239 11.45 -14.07 -2.44
C TYR A 239 10.59 -15.33 -2.31
N TRP A 240 11.11 -16.48 -2.74
CA TRP A 240 10.41 -17.75 -2.74
C TRP A 240 10.32 -18.40 -1.36
N ASP A 241 11.15 -17.96 -0.41
CA ASP A 241 11.15 -18.43 0.98
C ASP A 241 10.02 -17.82 1.83
N ARG A 242 9.05 -17.15 1.20
CA ARG A 242 7.93 -16.49 1.88
C ARG A 242 7.18 -17.50 2.75
N LYS A 243 7.10 -17.22 4.06
CA LYS A 243 6.36 -18.01 5.05
C LYS A 243 4.96 -17.47 5.26
#